data_AF-A0A372DXI2-F1
#
_entry.id   AF-A0A372DXI2-F1
#
_cell.length_a   1.000
_cell.length_b   1.000
_cell.length_c   1.000
_cell.angle_alpha   90.00
_cell.angle_beta   90.00
_cell.angle_gamma   90.00
#
_symmetry.space_group_name_H-M   'P 1'
#
loop_
_entity.id
_entity.type
_entity.pdbx_description
1 polymer ?
#
loop_
_entity_poly.entity_id
_entity_poly.type
_entity_poly.pdbx_seq_one_letter_code
_entity_poly.pdbx_strand_id
1 'polypeptide(L)'
;MIVMRIEQIVELYIDNIYSYPYPYDEEMFNKKNTEIQPFVDTSLYRAIQRLRPYYDVIEYMNISKKEYKVREMTIGEYEVDFKVDTVSKTNFNHYSESTFKESIKIQLNPIKIESLDNSAEQHYATYKELEDNYKYELTLPYKVVEVLQKNIGNKSIQYQFKGSPKDNPFDTNSTSLLDSYNMVYWLYNNEDTKLNYPLDYNSLLNSGVFNDVSFQHRYISDIDTLEDGDLLFFGKHSSIVGVYTGDKKYVTIKGKFPRDITTISTYDLEKDWEAFNGKIFRLKEDYL
;
A
#
# COMPACT_ATOMS: atom_id res chain seq x y z
N MET A 1 -38.66 -6.18 21.15
CA MET A 1 -37.69 -7.28 21.01
C MET A 1 -37.94 -7.89 19.64
N ILE A 2 -37.03 -7.69 18.69
CA ILE A 2 -37.19 -8.21 17.33
C ILE A 2 -36.92 -9.71 17.41
N VAL A 3 -37.93 -10.53 17.11
CA VAL A 3 -37.77 -12.00 17.03
C VAL A 3 -37.29 -12.30 15.61
N MET A 4 -35.99 -12.51 15.45
CA MET A 4 -35.42 -12.98 14.19
C MET A 4 -35.43 -14.50 14.13
N ARG A 5 -35.85 -15.05 12.99
CA ARG A 5 -35.71 -16.48 12.69
C ARG A 5 -34.24 -16.81 12.43
N ILE A 6 -33.87 -18.07 12.63
CA ILE A 6 -32.47 -18.52 12.44
C ILE A 6 -31.98 -18.22 11.02
N GLU A 7 -32.83 -18.42 10.01
CA GLU A 7 -32.52 -18.11 8.62
C GLU A 7 -32.21 -16.62 8.43
N GLN A 8 -32.95 -15.73 9.08
CA GLN A 8 -32.71 -14.28 8.99
C GLN A 8 -31.36 -13.87 9.60
N ILE A 9 -30.91 -14.56 10.66
CA ILE A 9 -29.59 -14.32 11.25
C ILE A 9 -28.49 -14.79 10.30
N VAL A 10 -28.66 -15.96 9.69
CA VAL A 10 -27.72 -16.52 8.72
C VAL A 10 -27.59 -15.62 7.49
N GLU A 11 -28.72 -15.16 6.94
CA GLU A 11 -28.73 -14.23 5.81
C GLU A 11 -28.06 -12.90 6.17
N LEU A 12 -28.36 -12.35 7.35
CA LEU A 12 -27.73 -11.13 7.84
C LEU A 12 -26.21 -11.29 7.94
N TYR A 13 -25.72 -12.42 8.47
CA TYR A 13 -24.29 -12.72 8.58
C TYR A 13 -23.64 -12.82 7.19
N ILE A 14 -24.20 -13.63 6.29
CA ILE A 14 -23.68 -13.82 4.93
C ILE A 14 -23.64 -12.49 4.17
N ASP A 15 -24.75 -11.74 4.16
CA ASP A 15 -24.84 -10.49 3.41
C ASP A 15 -23.86 -9.44 3.96
N ASN A 16 -23.62 -9.42 5.27
CA ASN A 16 -22.67 -8.51 5.92
C ASN A 16 -21.20 -8.79 5.58
N ILE A 17 -20.87 -9.94 5.01
CA ILE A 17 -19.49 -10.33 4.70
C ILE A 17 -19.28 -10.43 3.18
N TYR A 18 -20.29 -10.88 2.43
CA TYR A 18 -20.10 -11.29 1.04
C TYR A 18 -20.93 -10.51 0.01
N SER A 19 -21.72 -9.51 0.41
CA SER A 19 -22.59 -8.74 -0.50
C SER A 19 -22.35 -7.23 -0.44
N TYR A 20 -21.57 -6.73 -1.39
CA TYR A 20 -21.16 -5.34 -1.58
C TYR A 20 -21.46 -4.89 -3.02
N PRO A 21 -22.72 -4.56 -3.34
CA PRO A 21 -23.10 -4.08 -4.67
C PRO A 21 -22.53 -2.69 -4.96
N TYR A 22 -22.42 -2.34 -6.24
CA TYR A 22 -22.03 -1.00 -6.67
C TYR A 22 -23.13 0.04 -6.37
N PRO A 23 -22.79 1.26 -5.90
CA PRO A 23 -21.45 1.66 -5.46
C PRO A 23 -21.12 1.07 -4.08
N TYR A 24 -19.97 0.42 -3.96
CA TYR A 24 -19.42 0.03 -2.67
C TYR A 24 -18.61 1.21 -2.12
N ASP A 25 -19.07 1.77 -1.00
CA ASP A 25 -18.45 2.92 -0.36
C ASP A 25 -18.32 2.75 1.17
N GLU A 26 -17.72 3.74 1.81
CA GLU A 26 -17.53 3.78 3.26
C GLU A 26 -18.87 3.76 4.03
N GLU A 27 -19.93 4.37 3.49
CA GLU A 27 -21.26 4.38 4.11
C GLU A 27 -21.83 2.96 4.18
N MET A 28 -21.79 2.20 3.09
CA MET A 28 -22.22 0.80 3.06
C MET A 28 -21.40 -0.06 4.03
N PHE A 29 -20.08 0.15 4.09
CA PHE A 29 -19.21 -0.55 5.02
C PHE A 29 -19.60 -0.28 6.48
N ASN A 30 -19.84 0.98 6.82
CA ASN A 30 -20.22 1.41 8.18
C ASN A 30 -21.62 0.94 8.57
N LYS A 31 -22.57 0.92 7.64
CA LYS A 31 -23.89 0.33 7.84
C LYS A 31 -23.78 -1.15 8.21
N LYS A 32 -23.00 -1.92 7.44
CA LYS A 32 -22.76 -3.35 7.71
C LYS A 32 -22.02 -3.60 9.03
N ASN A 33 -21.10 -2.71 9.43
CA ASN A 33 -20.49 -2.79 10.76
C ASN A 33 -21.55 -2.69 11.86
N THR A 34 -22.45 -1.71 11.75
CA THR A 34 -23.50 -1.45 12.74
C THR A 34 -24.51 -2.59 12.83
N GLU A 35 -24.82 -3.24 11.70
CA GLU A 35 -25.76 -4.37 11.64
C GLU A 35 -25.23 -5.64 12.32
N ILE A 36 -23.94 -5.98 12.12
CA ILE A 36 -23.39 -7.26 12.60
C ILE A 36 -22.83 -7.20 14.03
N GLN A 37 -22.26 -6.05 14.41
CA GLN A 37 -21.50 -5.87 15.66
C GLN A 37 -22.27 -6.28 16.93
N PRO A 38 -23.59 -6.07 17.07
CA PRO A 38 -24.33 -6.51 18.25
C PRO A 38 -24.38 -8.03 18.47
N PHE A 39 -24.10 -8.83 17.44
CA PHE A 39 -24.29 -10.28 17.45
C PHE A 39 -22.98 -11.07 17.55
N VAL A 40 -21.83 -10.43 17.39
CA VAL A 40 -20.51 -11.07 17.34
C VAL A 40 -19.61 -10.56 18.45
N ASP A 41 -18.66 -11.38 18.90
CA ASP A 41 -17.61 -10.88 19.80
C ASP A 41 -16.52 -10.10 19.05
N THR A 42 -15.64 -9.44 19.79
CA THR A 42 -14.54 -8.64 19.22
C THR A 42 -13.59 -9.45 18.33
N SER A 43 -13.40 -10.74 18.62
CA SER A 43 -12.49 -11.60 17.87
C SER A 43 -13.09 -11.95 16.51
N LEU A 44 -14.34 -12.43 16.50
CA LEU A 44 -15.08 -12.73 15.29
C LEU A 44 -15.33 -11.47 14.46
N TYR A 45 -15.63 -10.35 15.10
CA TYR A 45 -15.76 -9.06 14.41
C TYR A 45 -14.50 -8.70 13.61
N ARG A 46 -13.30 -8.85 14.21
CA ARG A 46 -12.03 -8.61 13.51
C ARG A 46 -11.77 -9.60 12.38
N ALA A 47 -12.21 -10.86 12.54
CA ALA A 47 -12.09 -11.86 11.48
C ALA A 47 -13.00 -11.51 10.29
N ILE A 48 -14.25 -11.13 10.55
CA ILE A 48 -15.21 -10.64 9.56
C ILE A 48 -14.65 -9.45 8.78
N GLN A 49 -14.02 -8.49 9.45
CA GLN A 49 -13.42 -7.34 8.77
C GLN A 49 -12.36 -7.73 7.74
N ARG A 50 -11.62 -8.82 7.96
CA ARG A 50 -10.59 -9.31 7.02
C ARG A 50 -11.17 -10.08 5.83
N LEU A 51 -12.40 -10.56 5.95
CA LEU A 51 -13.14 -11.26 4.89
C LEU A 51 -13.84 -10.30 3.92
N ARG A 52 -13.89 -9.01 4.26
CA ARG A 52 -14.59 -8.01 3.47
C ARG A 52 -13.68 -7.42 2.40
N PRO A 53 -14.24 -7.00 1.26
CA PRO A 53 -13.49 -6.34 0.21
C PRO A 53 -12.93 -5.01 0.72
N TYR A 54 -11.80 -4.57 0.16
CA TYR A 54 -11.27 -3.21 0.37
C TYR A 54 -11.92 -2.26 -0.62
N TYR A 55 -12.58 -1.19 -0.14
CA TYR A 55 -13.35 -0.27 -0.98
C TYR A 55 -12.50 0.47 -2.04
N ASP A 56 -11.22 0.71 -1.77
CA ASP A 56 -10.31 1.32 -2.75
C ASP A 56 -9.82 0.35 -3.85
N VAL A 57 -10.09 -0.94 -3.71
CA VAL A 57 -9.58 -1.99 -4.61
C VAL A 57 -10.70 -2.69 -5.37
N ILE A 58 -11.80 -2.98 -4.68
CA ILE A 58 -12.94 -3.72 -5.20
C ILE A 58 -14.09 -2.75 -5.45
N GLU A 59 -14.53 -2.66 -6.70
CA GLU A 59 -15.66 -1.83 -7.13
C GLU A 59 -17.00 -2.41 -6.64
N TYR A 60 -17.12 -3.75 -6.67
CA TYR A 60 -18.22 -4.49 -6.06
C TYR A 60 -17.84 -5.96 -5.80
N MET A 61 -18.60 -6.60 -4.91
CA MET A 61 -18.62 -8.05 -4.72
C MET A 61 -20.06 -8.50 -4.52
N ASN A 62 -20.62 -9.24 -5.47
CA ASN A 62 -21.99 -9.70 -5.40
C ASN A 62 -22.04 -11.22 -5.18
N ILE A 63 -22.99 -11.67 -4.37
CA ILE A 63 -23.26 -13.09 -4.21
C ILE A 63 -23.88 -13.60 -5.52
N SER A 64 -23.20 -14.55 -6.17
CA SER A 64 -23.73 -15.26 -7.34
C SER A 64 -24.53 -16.50 -6.93
N LYS A 65 -24.13 -17.14 -5.82
CA LYS A 65 -24.83 -18.30 -5.26
C LYS A 65 -24.63 -18.36 -3.75
N LYS A 66 -25.64 -18.79 -2.99
CA LYS A 66 -25.49 -19.13 -1.56
C LYS A 66 -26.32 -20.35 -1.20
N GLU A 67 -25.75 -21.20 -0.35
CA GLU A 67 -26.38 -22.41 0.16
C GLU A 67 -25.99 -22.57 1.64
N TYR A 68 -26.92 -22.98 2.50
CA TYR A 68 -26.60 -23.27 3.89
C TYR A 68 -27.47 -24.39 4.44
N LYS A 69 -26.96 -25.04 5.50
CA LYS A 69 -27.65 -26.08 6.25
C LYS A 69 -27.64 -25.69 7.71
N VAL A 70 -28.83 -25.63 8.31
CA VAL A 70 -29.01 -25.33 9.73
C VAL A 70 -29.26 -26.63 10.47
N ARG A 71 -28.55 -26.84 11.57
CA ARG A 71 -28.71 -27.98 12.47
C ARG A 71 -28.91 -27.47 13.89
N GLU A 72 -30.05 -27.81 14.49
CA GLU A 72 -30.27 -27.54 15.91
C GLU A 72 -29.50 -28.56 16.75
N MET A 73 -28.60 -28.06 17.59
CA MET A 73 -27.73 -28.88 18.45
C MET A 73 -28.41 -29.11 19.80
N THR A 74 -28.92 -28.03 20.39
CA THR A 74 -29.80 -28.03 21.56
C THR A 74 -30.84 -26.92 21.37
N ILE A 75 -31.87 -26.88 22.22
CA ILE A 75 -32.95 -25.91 22.09
C ILE A 75 -32.37 -24.48 22.07
N GLY A 76 -32.50 -23.80 20.94
CA GLY A 76 -32.00 -22.43 20.77
C GLY A 76 -30.51 -22.31 20.43
N GLU A 77 -29.78 -23.41 20.22
CA GLU A 77 -28.41 -23.40 19.71
C GLU A 77 -28.31 -24.14 18.39
N TYR A 78 -27.76 -23.47 17.39
CA TYR A 78 -27.68 -23.95 16.02
C TYR A 78 -26.24 -23.96 15.53
N GLU A 79 -25.92 -24.97 14.74
CA GLU A 79 -24.73 -25.02 13.90
C GLU A 79 -25.17 -24.78 12.45
N VAL A 80 -24.47 -23.90 11.75
CA VAL A 80 -24.77 -23.54 10.37
C VAL A 80 -23.54 -23.71 9.53
N ASP A 81 -23.63 -24.63 8.58
CA ASP A 81 -22.64 -24.81 7.51
C ASP A 81 -23.14 -24.06 6.29
N PHE A 82 -22.33 -23.17 5.72
CA PHE A 82 -22.71 -22.45 4.50
C PHE A 82 -21.61 -22.45 3.46
N LYS A 83 -22.05 -22.31 2.21
CA LYS A 83 -21.23 -22.07 1.03
C LYS A 83 -21.77 -20.83 0.30
N VAL A 84 -20.90 -19.86 0.05
CA VAL A 84 -21.23 -18.65 -0.71
C VAL A 84 -20.29 -18.55 -1.89
N ASP A 85 -20.84 -18.46 -3.09
CA ASP A 85 -20.09 -18.09 -4.29
C ASP A 85 -20.34 -16.60 -4.58
N THR A 86 -19.28 -15.85 -4.87
CA THR A 86 -19.37 -14.43 -5.22
C THR A 86 -18.71 -14.15 -6.57
N VAL A 87 -19.11 -13.05 -7.18
CA VAL A 87 -18.43 -12.41 -8.30
C VAL A 87 -17.96 -11.06 -7.81
N SER A 88 -16.66 -10.81 -7.85
CA SER A 88 -16.10 -9.50 -7.56
C SER A 88 -15.56 -8.83 -8.81
N LYS A 89 -15.59 -7.49 -8.80
CA LYS A 89 -14.93 -6.66 -9.80
C LYS A 89 -14.00 -5.67 -9.12
N THR A 90 -12.79 -5.54 -9.64
CA THR A 90 -11.82 -4.55 -9.15
C THR A 90 -12.03 -3.20 -9.82
N ASN A 91 -11.51 -2.13 -9.20
CA ASN A 91 -11.43 -0.80 -9.81
C ASN A 91 -10.56 -0.78 -11.09
N PHE A 92 -9.86 -1.87 -11.40
CA PHE A 92 -9.07 -2.09 -12.61
C PHE A 92 -9.80 -2.95 -13.66
N ASN A 93 -11.13 -3.06 -13.56
CA ASN A 93 -11.99 -3.75 -14.52
C ASN A 93 -11.73 -5.28 -14.65
N HIS A 94 -11.18 -5.91 -13.61
CA HIS A 94 -11.00 -7.35 -13.54
C HIS A 94 -12.14 -8.03 -12.79
N TYR A 95 -12.48 -9.26 -13.17
CA TYR A 95 -13.56 -10.04 -12.61
C TYR A 95 -13.00 -11.35 -12.05
N SER A 96 -13.45 -11.75 -10.86
CA SER A 96 -13.13 -13.07 -10.31
C SER A 96 -14.34 -13.69 -9.64
N GLU A 97 -14.34 -15.02 -9.60
CA GLU A 97 -15.32 -15.82 -8.89
C GLU A 97 -14.66 -16.46 -7.68
N SER A 98 -15.31 -16.31 -6.53
CA SER A 98 -14.81 -16.81 -5.24
C SER A 98 -15.82 -17.79 -4.66
N THR A 99 -15.32 -18.81 -3.97
CA THR A 99 -16.15 -19.71 -3.16
C THR A 99 -15.69 -19.65 -1.70
N PHE A 100 -16.61 -19.36 -0.79
CA PHE A 100 -16.39 -19.33 0.66
C PHE A 100 -17.17 -20.44 1.33
N LYS A 101 -16.55 -21.12 2.29
CA LYS A 101 -17.19 -22.13 3.14
C LYS A 101 -16.85 -21.81 4.58
N GLU A 102 -17.87 -21.72 5.44
CA GLU A 102 -17.65 -21.57 6.88
C GLU A 102 -18.70 -22.37 7.66
N SER A 103 -18.36 -22.67 8.90
CA SER A 103 -19.26 -23.22 9.91
C SER A 103 -19.32 -22.24 11.08
N ILE A 104 -20.54 -21.87 11.48
CA ILE A 104 -20.79 -20.95 12.59
C ILE A 104 -21.76 -21.57 13.60
N LYS A 105 -21.62 -21.16 14.86
CA LYS A 105 -22.59 -21.42 15.92
C LYS A 105 -23.46 -20.20 16.13
N ILE A 106 -24.78 -20.38 16.24
CA ILE A 106 -25.74 -19.33 16.55
C ILE A 106 -26.54 -19.72 17.79
N GLN A 107 -26.52 -18.88 18.82
CA GLN A 107 -27.38 -18.98 19.99
C GLN A 107 -28.55 -18.01 19.86
N LEU A 108 -29.77 -18.43 20.18
CA LEU A 108 -30.96 -17.58 20.29
C LEU A 108 -31.22 -17.27 21.76
N ASN A 109 -31.32 -15.98 22.09
CA ASN A 109 -31.60 -15.41 23.43
C ASN A 109 -30.44 -15.48 24.46
N PRO A 110 -29.50 -14.51 24.43
CA PRO A 110 -29.36 -13.45 23.43
C PRO A 110 -28.85 -14.00 22.10
N ILE A 111 -29.10 -13.26 21.00
CA ILE A 111 -28.54 -13.63 19.70
C ILE A 111 -27.01 -13.47 19.77
N LYS A 112 -26.29 -14.56 19.56
CA LYS A 112 -24.82 -14.57 19.50
C LYS A 112 -24.34 -15.50 18.40
N ILE A 113 -23.36 -15.06 17.63
CA ILE A 113 -22.70 -15.80 16.57
C ILE A 113 -21.26 -16.05 16.97
N GLU A 114 -20.79 -17.30 16.81
CA GLU A 114 -19.42 -17.72 17.08
C GLU A 114 -18.90 -18.49 15.86
N SER A 115 -17.62 -18.33 15.50
CA SER A 115 -17.01 -19.13 14.43
C SER A 115 -16.59 -20.50 14.98
N LEU A 116 -16.88 -21.56 14.22
CA LEU A 116 -16.50 -22.93 14.54
C LEU A 116 -15.30 -23.42 13.72
N ASP A 117 -14.94 -22.73 12.64
CA ASP A 117 -13.81 -23.10 11.79
C ASP A 117 -13.15 -21.87 11.14
N ASN A 118 -11.82 -21.90 11.04
CA ASN A 118 -11.00 -20.83 10.45
C ASN A 118 -10.58 -21.13 9.00
N SER A 119 -11.17 -22.14 8.37
CA SER A 119 -10.76 -22.65 7.05
C SER A 119 -11.47 -21.95 5.88
N ALA A 120 -11.38 -20.62 5.84
CA ALA A 120 -11.79 -19.88 4.65
C ALA A 120 -10.70 -20.02 3.56
N GLU A 121 -10.91 -20.89 2.57
CA GLU A 121 -10.19 -20.81 1.30
C GLU A 121 -10.71 -19.57 0.54
N GLN A 122 -9.95 -18.48 0.57
CA GLN A 122 -10.32 -17.21 -0.04
C GLN A 122 -9.64 -17.07 -1.40
N HIS A 123 -10.45 -17.05 -2.46
CA HIS A 123 -10.01 -16.71 -3.82
C HIS A 123 -10.74 -15.46 -4.29
N TYR A 124 -10.46 -14.28 -3.72
CA TYR A 124 -10.95 -13.05 -4.35
C TYR A 124 -10.31 -12.88 -5.73
N ALA A 125 -10.84 -11.93 -6.53
CA ALA A 125 -10.01 -11.14 -7.43
C ALA A 125 -8.90 -10.50 -6.56
N THR A 126 -7.85 -11.26 -6.30
CA THR A 126 -6.78 -10.86 -5.39
C THR A 126 -5.66 -10.26 -6.20
N TYR A 127 -4.92 -9.37 -5.56
CA TYR A 127 -3.58 -8.97 -5.98
C TYR A 127 -2.63 -10.17 -6.23
N LYS A 128 -2.93 -11.35 -5.69
CA LYS A 128 -2.09 -12.54 -5.79
C LYS A 128 -2.19 -13.24 -7.15
N GLU A 129 -3.36 -13.25 -7.79
CA GLU A 129 -3.48 -13.68 -9.20
C GLU A 129 -2.89 -12.61 -10.16
N LEU A 130 -2.77 -11.36 -9.69
CA LEU A 130 -1.98 -10.32 -10.33
C LEU A 130 -0.47 -10.56 -10.13
N GLU A 131 0.04 -11.03 -8.98
CA GLU A 131 1.48 -11.27 -8.77
C GLU A 131 2.11 -12.27 -9.75
N ASP A 132 1.41 -13.34 -10.13
CA ASP A 132 1.96 -14.36 -11.03
C ASP A 132 1.84 -13.99 -12.53
N ASN A 133 0.96 -13.05 -12.89
CA ASN A 133 0.78 -12.58 -14.28
C ASN A 133 1.24 -11.14 -14.54
N TYR A 134 1.49 -10.36 -13.49
CA TYR A 134 2.15 -9.05 -13.56
C TYR A 134 3.65 -9.26 -13.40
N LYS A 135 4.33 -9.31 -14.53
CA LYS A 135 5.49 -8.43 -14.67
C LYS A 135 4.99 -7.00 -14.43
N TYR A 136 4.96 -6.57 -13.16
CA TYR A 136 4.70 -5.20 -12.82
C TYR A 136 5.69 -4.33 -13.59
N GLU A 137 5.19 -3.52 -14.52
CA GLU A 137 5.75 -2.19 -14.59
C GLU A 137 5.30 -1.50 -13.30
N LEU A 138 6.08 -1.70 -12.23
CA LEU A 138 6.00 -0.89 -11.03
C LEU A 138 5.94 0.58 -11.48
N THR A 139 5.08 1.38 -10.87
CA THR A 139 5.10 2.82 -11.10
C THR A 139 6.53 3.32 -10.88
N LEU A 140 6.96 4.35 -11.62
CA LEU A 140 8.34 4.81 -11.52
C LEU A 140 8.78 5.07 -10.06
N PRO A 141 7.97 5.67 -9.17
CA PRO A 141 8.32 5.84 -7.75
C PRO A 141 8.58 4.52 -7.03
N TYR A 142 7.77 3.48 -7.27
CA TYR A 142 7.97 2.19 -6.61
C TYR A 142 9.23 1.47 -7.14
N LYS A 143 9.47 1.49 -8.46
CA LYS A 143 10.73 1.03 -9.08
C LYS A 143 11.94 1.67 -8.40
N VAL A 144 11.87 2.98 -8.18
CA VAL A 144 12.93 3.75 -7.52
C VAL A 144 13.15 3.27 -6.08
N VAL A 145 12.09 3.13 -5.29
CA VAL A 145 12.19 2.65 -3.91
C VAL A 145 12.79 1.23 -3.86
N GLU A 146 12.39 0.33 -4.75
CA GLU A 146 12.92 -1.04 -4.82
C GLU A 146 14.41 -1.05 -5.17
N VAL A 147 14.83 -0.30 -6.19
CA VAL A 147 16.24 -0.18 -6.60
C VAL A 147 17.09 0.39 -5.45
N LEU A 148 16.58 1.39 -4.74
CA LEU A 148 17.24 1.97 -3.57
C LEU A 148 17.40 0.94 -2.46
N GLN A 149 16.32 0.24 -2.08
CA GLN A 149 16.34 -0.77 -1.03
C GLN A 149 17.36 -1.88 -1.32
N LYS A 150 17.43 -2.34 -2.58
CA LYS A 150 18.42 -3.34 -3.04
C LYS A 150 19.86 -2.85 -2.96
N ASN A 151 20.10 -1.54 -3.00
CA ASN A 151 21.43 -0.93 -3.06
C ASN A 151 21.88 -0.23 -1.77
N ILE A 152 21.08 -0.28 -0.70
CA ILE A 152 21.52 0.18 0.63
C ILE A 152 22.77 -0.62 1.05
N GLY A 153 23.83 0.08 1.43
CA GLY A 153 25.08 -0.56 1.83
C GLY A 153 25.93 -1.11 0.68
N ASN A 154 25.53 -0.91 -0.59
CA ASN A 154 26.31 -1.37 -1.74
C ASN A 154 27.67 -0.64 -1.82
N LYS A 155 28.75 -1.38 -1.55
CA LYS A 155 30.13 -0.85 -1.49
C LYS A 155 30.70 -0.43 -2.85
N SER A 156 30.08 -0.87 -3.94
CA SER A 156 30.43 -0.44 -5.29
C SER A 156 29.93 0.98 -5.57
N ILE A 157 28.99 1.52 -4.81
CA ILE A 157 28.52 2.90 -4.94
C ILE A 157 29.08 3.71 -3.76
N GLN A 158 29.95 4.68 -4.03
CA GLN A 158 30.61 5.49 -3.00
C GLN A 158 30.37 6.98 -3.23
N TYR A 159 30.30 7.74 -2.14
CA TYR A 159 30.06 9.17 -2.18
C TYR A 159 31.24 9.94 -2.80
N GLN A 160 30.93 10.80 -3.75
CA GLN A 160 31.83 11.87 -4.19
C GLN A 160 31.01 13.13 -4.44
N PHE A 161 31.48 14.29 -3.97
CA PHE A 161 30.89 15.57 -4.32
C PHE A 161 30.94 15.80 -5.83
N LYS A 162 29.79 16.08 -6.46
CA LYS A 162 29.63 16.13 -7.93
C LYS A 162 30.00 14.83 -8.64
N GLY A 163 29.85 13.70 -7.95
CA GLY A 163 30.04 12.36 -8.51
C GLY A 163 29.02 12.09 -9.62
N SER A 164 29.52 11.94 -10.85
CA SER A 164 28.73 11.75 -12.07
C SER A 164 29.30 10.55 -12.85
N PRO A 165 28.93 9.31 -12.48
CA PRO A 165 29.44 8.12 -13.14
C PRO A 165 28.96 8.03 -14.60
N LYS A 166 29.77 7.46 -15.49
CA LYS A 166 29.39 7.35 -16.92
C LYS A 166 28.40 6.23 -17.19
N ASP A 167 28.46 5.19 -16.37
CA ASP A 167 27.63 4.00 -16.45
C ASP A 167 26.64 3.98 -15.28
N ASN A 168 25.54 3.24 -15.43
CA ASN A 168 24.53 3.12 -14.37
C ASN A 168 25.16 2.50 -13.11
N PRO A 169 25.24 3.23 -11.98
CA PRO A 169 25.83 2.72 -10.75
C PRO A 169 25.04 1.55 -10.13
N PHE A 170 23.78 1.36 -10.51
CA PHE A 170 22.92 0.29 -10.01
C PHE A 170 23.03 -1.03 -10.79
N ASP A 171 23.61 -1.00 -12.00
CA ASP A 171 23.74 -2.18 -12.88
C ASP A 171 25.19 -2.68 -13.00
N THR A 172 26.14 -1.99 -12.36
CA THR A 172 27.57 -2.27 -12.52
C THR A 172 28.21 -2.74 -11.22
N ASN A 173 29.14 -3.69 -11.33
CA ASN A 173 29.95 -4.16 -10.21
C ASN A 173 31.22 -3.33 -10.01
N SER A 174 31.53 -2.40 -10.92
CA SER A 174 32.65 -1.46 -10.79
C SER A 174 32.34 -0.37 -9.77
N THR A 175 33.39 0.12 -9.09
CA THR A 175 33.22 1.23 -8.16
C THR A 175 32.78 2.50 -8.89
N SER A 176 31.57 2.96 -8.58
CA SER A 176 30.96 4.19 -9.09
C SER A 176 30.98 5.27 -8.02
N LEU A 177 31.38 6.48 -8.43
CA LEU A 177 31.46 7.65 -7.55
C LEU A 177 30.27 8.56 -7.82
N LEU A 178 29.40 8.69 -6.84
CA LEU A 178 28.04 9.21 -7.00
C LEU A 178 27.76 10.30 -5.97
N ASP A 179 27.03 11.35 -6.36
CA ASP A 179 26.38 12.26 -5.44
C ASP A 179 24.86 12.04 -5.39
N SER A 180 24.19 12.69 -4.44
CA SER A 180 22.75 12.54 -4.28
C SER A 180 21.93 12.98 -5.50
N TYR A 181 22.40 13.94 -6.29
CA TYR A 181 21.66 14.39 -7.47
C TYR A 181 21.78 13.40 -8.62
N ASN A 182 22.98 12.93 -8.91
CA ASN A 182 23.17 11.94 -9.95
C ASN A 182 22.61 10.57 -9.53
N MET A 183 22.44 10.31 -8.23
CA MET A 183 21.63 9.19 -7.75
C MET A 183 20.17 9.33 -8.23
N VAL A 184 19.54 10.49 -8.04
CA VAL A 184 18.18 10.77 -8.54
C VAL A 184 18.11 10.65 -10.06
N TYR A 185 19.11 11.12 -10.79
CA TYR A 185 19.18 10.94 -12.25
C TYR A 185 19.05 9.46 -12.64
N TRP A 186 19.90 8.59 -12.10
CA TRP A 186 19.91 7.18 -12.48
C TRP A 186 18.66 6.43 -12.03
N LEU A 187 17.97 6.92 -11.00
CA LEU A 187 16.72 6.35 -10.51
C LEU A 187 15.52 6.75 -11.37
N TYR A 188 15.42 8.02 -11.77
CA TYR A 188 14.23 8.57 -12.43
C TYR A 188 14.37 8.73 -13.95
N ASN A 189 15.57 8.64 -14.52
CA ASN A 189 15.78 8.85 -15.95
C ASN A 189 15.39 7.61 -16.77
N ASN A 190 14.38 7.74 -17.61
CA ASN A 190 13.94 6.73 -18.57
C ASN A 190 13.56 7.39 -19.92
N GLU A 191 12.95 6.63 -20.83
CA GLU A 191 12.52 7.13 -22.14
C GLU A 191 11.48 8.25 -22.04
N ASP A 192 10.74 8.35 -20.92
CA ASP A 192 9.65 9.31 -20.73
C ASP A 192 10.12 10.59 -20.01
N THR A 193 10.93 10.47 -18.96
CA THR A 193 11.34 11.61 -18.14
C THR A 193 12.48 12.44 -18.76
N LYS A 194 13.41 11.78 -19.47
CA LYS A 194 14.54 12.43 -20.19
C LYS A 194 15.24 13.54 -19.39
N LEU A 195 15.71 13.20 -18.20
CA LEU A 195 16.41 14.14 -17.33
C LEU A 195 17.76 14.55 -17.92
N ASN A 196 18.20 15.78 -17.64
CA ASN A 196 19.51 16.26 -18.07
C ASN A 196 20.62 15.66 -17.19
N TYR A 197 21.73 15.28 -17.84
CA TYR A 197 22.91 14.73 -17.18
C TYR A 197 24.15 15.63 -17.36
N PRO A 198 24.98 15.86 -16.33
CA PRO A 198 24.77 15.49 -14.92
C PRO A 198 23.61 16.28 -14.32
N LEU A 199 22.89 15.64 -13.40
CA LEU A 199 21.78 16.28 -12.71
C LEU A 199 22.33 17.16 -11.57
N ASP A 200 21.73 18.33 -11.43
CA ASP A 200 21.94 19.28 -10.35
C ASP A 200 20.60 19.92 -9.97
N TYR A 201 20.62 20.82 -8.98
CA TYR A 201 19.39 21.46 -8.51
C TYR A 201 18.64 22.24 -9.61
N ASN A 202 19.37 22.98 -10.45
CA ASN A 202 18.76 23.83 -11.46
C ASN A 202 18.18 23.00 -12.62
N SER A 203 18.88 21.97 -13.06
CA SER A 203 18.41 21.04 -14.08
C SER A 203 17.20 20.23 -13.60
N LEU A 204 17.17 19.81 -12.33
CA LEU A 204 16.00 19.16 -11.73
C LEU A 204 14.79 20.11 -11.71
N LEU A 205 14.98 21.35 -11.27
CA LEU A 205 13.93 22.38 -11.22
C LEU A 205 13.36 22.71 -12.60
N ASN A 206 14.20 22.73 -13.63
CA ASN A 206 13.79 23.03 -15.00
C ASN A 206 13.40 21.78 -15.83
N SER A 207 13.40 20.58 -15.23
CA SER A 207 13.12 19.34 -15.96
C SER A 207 11.67 19.26 -16.45
N GLY A 208 10.73 19.89 -15.74
CA GLY A 208 9.31 19.74 -15.99
C GLY A 208 8.75 18.36 -15.60
N VAL A 209 9.56 17.47 -15.02
CA VAL A 209 9.19 16.10 -14.63
C VAL A 209 8.54 16.05 -13.25
N PHE A 210 8.89 16.98 -12.37
CA PHE A 210 8.42 17.02 -10.99
C PHE A 210 7.54 18.25 -10.72
N ASN A 211 6.55 18.06 -9.85
CA ASN A 211 5.75 19.12 -9.24
C ASN A 211 6.40 19.58 -7.93
N ASP A 212 6.40 20.89 -7.70
CA ASP A 212 6.76 21.47 -6.41
C ASP A 212 5.56 21.36 -5.46
N VAL A 213 5.68 20.53 -4.43
CA VAL A 213 4.67 20.34 -3.37
C VAL A 213 5.21 20.78 -2.01
N SER A 214 6.18 21.69 -2.01
CA SER A 214 6.87 22.16 -0.81
C SER A 214 5.94 22.82 0.20
N PHE A 215 6.28 22.69 1.48
CA PHE A 215 5.55 23.36 2.55
C PHE A 215 5.94 24.84 2.66
N GLN A 216 4.96 25.72 2.82
CA GLN A 216 5.23 27.13 3.15
C GLN A 216 5.80 27.28 4.58
N HIS A 217 5.31 26.44 5.50
CA HIS A 217 5.76 26.36 6.89
C HIS A 217 5.99 24.88 7.23
N ARG A 218 7.11 24.55 7.87
CA ARG A 218 7.52 23.16 8.16
C ARG A 218 7.06 22.75 9.56
N TYR A 219 6.15 21.79 9.65
CA TYR A 219 5.77 21.11 10.89
C TYR A 219 6.14 19.62 10.80
N ILE A 220 6.57 19.02 11.91
CA ILE A 220 6.93 17.58 11.94
C ILE A 220 5.75 16.71 11.51
N SER A 221 4.51 17.12 11.80
CA SER A 221 3.29 16.44 11.34
C SER A 221 3.14 16.39 9.82
N ASP A 222 3.81 17.28 9.08
CA ASP A 222 3.71 17.31 7.63
C ASP A 222 4.40 16.10 6.97
N ILE A 223 5.25 15.37 7.72
CA ILE A 223 5.84 14.10 7.27
C ILE A 223 4.76 13.09 6.84
N ASP A 224 3.60 13.11 7.50
CA ASP A 224 2.50 12.18 7.23
C ASP A 224 1.82 12.44 5.86
N THR A 225 2.18 13.53 5.16
CA THR A 225 1.68 13.87 3.82
C THR A 225 2.63 13.46 2.69
N LEU A 226 3.82 12.95 3.03
CA LEU A 226 4.83 12.53 2.07
C LEU A 226 4.46 11.18 1.44
N GLU A 227 4.77 11.04 0.16
CA GLU A 227 4.54 9.83 -0.62
C GLU A 227 5.86 9.18 -1.02
N ASP A 228 5.84 7.85 -1.17
CA ASP A 228 6.98 7.09 -1.64
C ASP A 228 7.49 7.64 -2.96
N GLY A 229 8.79 7.92 -3.02
CA GLY A 229 9.43 8.55 -4.17
C GLY A 229 9.59 10.07 -4.08
N ASP A 230 8.93 10.75 -3.14
CA ASP A 230 9.09 12.20 -2.97
C ASP A 230 10.56 12.58 -2.77
N LEU A 231 11.01 13.59 -3.51
CA LEU A 231 12.36 14.12 -3.42
C LEU A 231 12.43 15.17 -2.32
N LEU A 232 13.19 14.87 -1.27
CA LEU A 232 13.37 15.72 -0.10
C LEU A 232 14.70 16.46 -0.16
N PHE A 233 14.71 17.78 0.00
CA PHE A 233 15.94 18.57 -0.08
C PHE A 233 16.45 18.97 1.30
N PHE A 234 17.78 18.91 1.45
CA PHE A 234 18.45 19.19 2.73
C PHE A 234 19.52 20.27 2.58
N GLY A 235 19.73 21.02 3.66
CA GLY A 235 20.69 22.11 3.75
C GLY A 235 20.19 23.42 3.12
N LYS A 236 20.80 24.54 3.52
CA LYS A 236 20.38 25.91 3.16
C LYS A 236 20.33 26.17 1.64
N HIS A 237 21.12 25.43 0.87
CA HIS A 237 21.23 25.58 -0.59
C HIS A 237 20.75 24.34 -1.34
N SER A 238 19.92 23.49 -0.72
CA SER A 238 19.51 22.21 -1.30
C SER A 238 20.74 21.39 -1.74
N SER A 239 21.76 21.31 -0.89
CA SER A 239 23.03 20.67 -1.24
C SER A 239 22.92 19.16 -1.36
N ILE A 240 21.87 18.56 -0.78
CA ILE A 240 21.60 17.13 -0.78
C ILE A 240 20.12 16.92 -1.13
N VAL A 241 19.84 15.87 -1.89
CA VAL A 241 18.49 15.38 -2.15
C VAL A 241 18.37 13.93 -1.67
N GLY A 242 17.25 13.58 -1.05
CA GLY A 242 16.92 12.22 -0.64
C GLY A 242 15.59 11.79 -1.25
N VAL A 243 15.37 10.48 -1.33
CA VAL A 243 14.10 9.91 -1.78
C VAL A 243 13.36 9.37 -0.57
N TYR A 244 12.14 9.83 -0.35
CA TYR A 244 11.27 9.31 0.71
C TYR A 244 10.87 7.87 0.40
N THR A 245 10.91 6.99 1.40
CA THR A 245 10.63 5.55 1.24
C THR A 245 9.65 5.04 2.29
N GLY A 246 8.76 5.92 2.77
CA GLY A 246 7.79 5.59 3.80
C GLY A 246 8.38 5.53 5.21
N ASP A 247 7.52 5.27 6.19
CA ASP A 247 7.89 5.10 7.61
C ASP A 247 8.78 6.21 8.17
N LYS A 248 8.57 7.46 7.73
CA LYS A 248 9.36 8.63 8.14
C LYS A 248 10.86 8.49 7.82
N LYS A 249 11.19 7.71 6.79
CA LYS A 249 12.56 7.45 6.35
C LYS A 249 12.79 7.97 4.94
N TYR A 250 14.04 8.30 4.68
CA TYR A 250 14.49 8.63 3.34
C TYR A 250 15.83 7.97 3.07
N VAL A 251 16.11 7.72 1.79
CA VAL A 251 17.35 7.12 1.34
C VAL A 251 18.12 8.14 0.51
N THR A 252 19.42 8.25 0.78
CA THR A 252 20.33 9.10 0.01
C THR A 252 21.77 8.62 0.13
N ILE A 253 22.67 9.28 -0.59
CA ILE A 253 24.11 9.17 -0.43
C ILE A 253 24.68 10.54 -0.02
N LYS A 254 25.22 10.62 1.20
CA LYS A 254 25.87 11.81 1.75
C LYS A 254 27.14 11.41 2.51
N GLY A 255 28.24 12.12 2.28
CA GLY A 255 29.55 11.80 2.86
C GLY A 255 30.46 13.01 3.01
N LYS A 256 31.71 12.77 3.41
CA LYS A 256 32.70 13.85 3.60
C LYS A 256 33.29 14.34 2.27
N PHE A 257 33.46 15.65 2.15
CA PHE A 257 34.10 16.27 0.99
C PHE A 257 35.60 15.92 0.92
N PRO A 258 36.17 15.73 -0.28
CA PRO A 258 35.50 15.69 -1.59
C PRO A 258 34.94 14.31 -1.94
N ARG A 259 35.41 13.26 -1.26
CA ARG A 259 35.05 11.86 -1.46
C ARG A 259 35.15 11.11 -0.13
N ASP A 260 34.28 10.12 0.05
CA ASP A 260 34.25 9.23 1.21
C ASP A 260 33.75 7.83 0.80
N ILE A 261 34.02 6.81 1.61
CA ILE A 261 33.57 5.42 1.39
C ILE A 261 32.10 5.20 1.78
N THR A 262 31.40 6.27 2.18
CA THR A 262 29.98 6.24 2.51
C THR A 262 29.18 5.79 1.28
N THR A 263 28.25 4.87 1.51
CA THR A 263 27.39 4.28 0.50
C THR A 263 25.96 4.83 0.64
N ILE A 264 25.08 4.43 -0.27
CA ILE A 264 23.64 4.69 -0.13
C ILE A 264 23.15 4.13 1.21
N SER A 265 22.46 4.96 1.98
CA SER A 265 22.03 4.64 3.35
C SER A 265 20.63 5.18 3.62
N THR A 266 19.96 4.55 4.57
CA THR A 266 18.65 5.00 5.10
C THR A 266 18.87 5.94 6.27
N TYR A 267 18.08 7.00 6.30
CA TYR A 267 18.08 8.02 7.34
C TYR A 267 16.66 8.24 7.86
N ASP A 268 16.59 8.78 9.07
CA ASP A 268 15.36 9.05 9.81
C ASP A 268 15.04 10.54 9.63
N LEU A 269 13.88 10.83 9.03
CA LEU A 269 13.48 12.19 8.67
C LEU A 269 13.14 13.03 9.90
N GLU A 270 12.58 12.43 10.96
CA GLU A 270 12.29 13.14 12.20
C GLU A 270 13.59 13.60 12.88
N LYS A 271 14.63 12.75 12.87
CA LYS A 271 15.95 13.12 13.40
C LYS A 271 16.67 14.18 12.57
N ASP A 272 16.50 14.14 11.25
CA ASP A 272 17.12 15.06 10.31
C ASP A 272 16.23 16.27 9.97
N TRP A 273 15.12 16.48 10.70
CA TRP A 273 14.09 17.47 10.38
C TRP A 273 14.63 18.90 10.27
N GLU A 274 15.53 19.29 11.17
CA GLU A 274 16.14 20.62 11.15
C GLU A 274 17.00 20.86 9.89
N ALA A 275 17.58 19.80 9.33
CA ALA A 275 18.38 19.86 8.10
C ALA A 275 17.52 19.81 6.83
N PHE A 276 16.33 19.21 6.90
CA PHE A 276 15.36 19.16 5.80
C PHE A 276 14.81 20.56 5.51
N ASN A 277 15.06 21.14 4.34
CA ASN A 277 14.78 22.57 4.11
C ASN A 277 13.33 22.89 3.72
N GLY A 278 12.42 21.90 3.72
CA GLY A 278 11.00 22.07 3.41
C GLY A 278 10.64 21.95 1.94
N LYS A 279 11.65 21.86 1.06
CA LYS A 279 11.38 21.65 -0.36
C LYS A 279 11.10 20.18 -0.65
N ILE A 280 10.04 19.95 -1.40
CA ILE A 280 9.58 18.60 -1.79
C ILE A 280 9.18 18.62 -3.25
N PHE A 281 9.83 17.77 -4.03
CA PHE A 281 9.48 17.57 -5.44
C PHE A 281 8.87 16.18 -5.63
N ARG A 282 7.66 16.15 -6.19
CA ARG A 282 6.90 14.91 -6.45
C ARG A 282 6.87 14.63 -7.93
N LEU A 283 7.01 13.36 -8.34
CA LEU A 283 6.87 12.98 -9.73
C LEU A 283 5.47 13.36 -10.26
N LYS A 284 5.37 13.92 -11.46
CA LYS A 284 4.06 14.24 -12.05
C LYS A 284 3.28 12.97 -12.37
N GLU A 285 1.95 13.08 -12.28
CA GLU A 285 1.02 11.99 -12.61
C GLU A 285 1.22 11.43 -14.02
N ASP A 286 1.67 12.26 -14.96
CA ASP A 286 2.00 11.88 -16.34
C ASP A 286 3.11 10.80 -16.44
N TYR A 287 3.82 10.51 -15.35
CA TYR A 287 4.92 9.54 -15.28
C TYR A 287 4.73 8.44 -14.22
N LEU A 288 3.50 8.31 -13.66
CA LEU A 288 3.16 7.27 -12.68
C LEU A 288 2.90 5.92 -13.37
#